data_AF-A0AAI9T6S4-F1
#
_entry.id   AF-A0AAI9T6S4-F1
#
_cell.length_a   1.000
_cell.length_b   1.000
_cell.length_c   1.000
_cell.angle_alpha   90.00
_cell.angle_beta   90.00
_cell.angle_gamma   90.00
#
_symmetry.space_group_name_H-M   'P 1'
#
loop_
_entity.id
_entity.type
_entity.pdbx_description
1 polymer ?
#
loop_
_entity_poly.entity_id
_entity_poly.type
_entity_poly.pdbx_seq_one_letter_code
_entity_poly.pdbx_strand_id
1 'polypeptide(L)'
;MAPPDRSHPTQYLDGLRGCAAVVVFVHHYSRAYLRNQMEHGYGFGNHQSTMQFPILRLIYSGFPMVAIFFVVSGYVISYKPVRDPQGGRLLVTVGSPAFRRGIRLFVPPIVSTFLVMLAVQCNLYDTAGHPGLQRFDSFGGQFHYWSQFVRLELLSLWSWDDSISYRYDPNLWTITPEFQRSMLLLLSHLLLARNTQYSIIRPMRYDLSSWCRWFIMTMLFDRNIKMPEVRHLMDLQFPPSQHLSSQKSTNMTKTLSLGRQQVPVPGFGAMGLNSAMGTDLNLEQSEPVLLKAVELGCTFWDTAVAYKSGENEKLLGDFIKKHNVRDKVFGEQVVFYLSLQCIISSCPAVASKCGFEVFGPGQKVTNSAAHIKEYIEGTIDRLGFTPDLYYLHLLSPQNRPQYVTSNEKYLFRIECSAETLRKANATKIDVVQAEYSVFKILHETTGLIDTAKKLDVAFVELSPLGHGWLVDDFPSRLLMTSPPMTSHALVRFPKFQGENFYKNKAIVDEIKKLATKKGCSIAQIALAWVAAQGLITIPGTTKASRLEENWTSRDVELTEEELREIQVIVEAAKPVGERFSAIS
;
A
#
# COMPACT_ATOMS: atom_id res chain seq x y z
N MET A 1 31.14 25.35 32.48
CA MET A 1 30.40 25.05 31.23
C MET A 1 29.06 24.49 31.63
N ALA A 2 27.96 25.20 31.36
CA ALA A 2 26.63 24.63 31.55
C ALA A 2 26.47 23.40 30.64
N PRO A 3 25.80 22.32 31.10
CA PRO A 3 25.57 21.15 30.26
C PRO A 3 24.77 21.58 29.02
N PRO A 4 25.04 20.98 27.84
CA PRO A 4 24.35 21.34 26.61
C PRO A 4 22.84 21.16 26.79
N ASP A 5 22.09 22.19 26.41
CA ASP A 5 20.65 22.28 26.56
C ASP A 5 19.98 21.03 25.96
N ARG A 6 19.06 20.42 26.72
CA ARG A 6 18.44 19.14 26.32
C ARG A 6 17.69 19.36 25.02
N SER A 7 18.06 18.62 23.98
CA SER A 7 17.41 18.65 22.68
C SER A 7 15.89 18.46 22.83
N HIS A 8 15.12 19.51 22.53
CA HIS A 8 13.67 19.40 22.55
C HIS A 8 13.21 18.44 21.44
N PRO A 9 12.13 17.64 21.64
CA PRO A 9 11.67 16.62 20.70
C PRO A 9 11.38 17.11 19.27
N THR A 10 11.26 18.43 19.08
CA THR A 10 10.98 19.07 17.78
C THR A 10 12.18 19.73 17.13
N GLN A 11 13.40 19.57 17.67
CA GLN A 11 14.60 20.23 17.14
C GLN A 11 14.94 19.82 15.70
N TYR A 12 14.58 18.60 15.29
CA TYR A 12 14.73 18.14 13.91
C TYR A 12 13.89 18.98 12.91
N LEU A 13 12.79 19.62 13.36
CA LEU A 13 12.00 20.52 12.53
C LEU A 13 12.77 21.80 12.19
N ASP A 14 13.66 22.25 13.08
CA ASP A 14 14.53 23.39 12.81
C ASP A 14 15.62 23.02 11.79
N GLY A 15 16.14 21.79 11.84
CA GLY A 15 17.00 21.23 10.80
C GLY A 15 16.31 21.16 9.43
N LEU A 16 15.06 20.66 9.40
CA LEU A 16 14.25 20.61 8.18
C LEU A 16 13.97 22.00 7.60
N ARG A 17 13.70 23.00 8.44
CA ARG A 17 13.60 24.41 8.02
C ARG A 17 14.89 24.92 7.40
N GLY A 18 16.05 24.56 7.97
CA GLY A 18 17.36 24.88 7.43
C GLY A 18 17.57 24.28 6.04
N CYS A 19 17.27 22.99 5.86
CA CYS A 19 17.33 22.34 4.56
C CYS A 19 16.40 23.00 3.53
N ALA A 20 15.17 23.34 3.93
CA ALA A 20 14.20 24.03 3.09
C ALA A 20 14.73 25.42 2.63
N ALA A 21 15.38 26.16 3.52
CA ALA A 21 16.01 27.44 3.19
C ALA A 21 17.16 27.29 2.18
N VAL A 22 18.00 26.26 2.32
CA VAL A 22 19.08 25.96 1.37
C VAL A 22 18.52 25.62 -0.01
N VAL A 23 17.44 24.82 -0.07
CA VAL A 23 16.76 24.47 -1.32
C VAL A 23 16.25 25.71 -2.06
N VAL A 24 15.62 26.63 -1.34
CA VAL A 24 15.13 27.91 -1.88
C VAL A 24 16.26 28.81 -2.33
N PHE A 25 17.33 28.91 -1.53
CA PHE A 25 18.52 29.69 -1.88
C PHE A 25 19.13 29.18 -3.18
N VAL A 26 19.37 27.87 -3.31
CA VAL A 26 19.96 27.27 -4.51
C VAL A 26 19.09 27.54 -5.73
N HIS A 27 17.77 27.45 -5.61
CA HIS A 27 16.84 27.77 -6.70
C HIS A 27 16.91 29.24 -7.15
N HIS A 28 16.84 30.19 -6.20
CA HIS A 28 16.88 31.61 -6.55
C HIS A 28 18.26 32.02 -7.07
N TYR A 29 19.33 31.48 -6.50
CA TYR A 29 20.69 31.71 -6.96
C TYR A 29 20.89 31.19 -8.39
N SER A 30 20.45 29.95 -8.68
CA SER A 30 20.57 29.39 -10.03
C SER A 30 19.71 30.13 -11.05
N ARG A 31 18.51 30.58 -10.66
CA ARG A 31 17.63 31.39 -11.52
C ARG A 31 18.17 32.80 -11.78
N ALA A 32 18.82 33.43 -10.80
CA ALA A 32 19.36 34.77 -10.94
C ALA A 32 20.67 34.79 -11.74
N TYR A 33 21.58 33.85 -11.48
CA TYR A 33 22.95 33.92 -12.00
C TYR A 33 23.29 32.88 -13.07
N LEU A 34 22.52 31.77 -13.15
CA LEU A 34 22.83 30.64 -14.05
C LEU A 34 21.71 30.36 -15.06
N ARG A 35 20.77 31.30 -15.24
CA ARG A 35 19.57 31.14 -16.07
C ARG A 35 19.87 30.57 -17.46
N ASN A 36 20.75 31.24 -18.22
CA ASN A 36 21.08 30.85 -19.60
C ASN A 36 21.78 29.48 -19.71
N GLN A 37 22.42 29.01 -18.64
CA GLN A 37 23.12 27.72 -18.61
C GLN A 37 22.24 26.58 -18.07
N MET A 38 21.14 26.87 -17.36
CA MET A 38 20.40 25.88 -16.57
C MET A 38 18.90 25.79 -16.90
N GLU A 39 18.37 26.72 -17.69
CA GLU A 39 16.97 26.75 -18.12
C GLU A 39 16.63 25.55 -19.04
N HIS A 40 17.59 25.13 -19.86
CA HIS A 40 17.43 24.01 -20.80
C HIS A 40 18.10 22.72 -20.31
N GLY A 41 17.51 21.57 -20.66
CA GLY A 41 18.07 20.26 -20.35
C GLY A 41 19.25 19.90 -21.27
N TYR A 42 20.06 18.94 -20.84
CA TYR A 42 21.16 18.42 -21.66
C TYR A 42 20.64 17.91 -23.00
N GLY A 43 21.25 18.36 -24.10
CA GLY A 43 20.88 17.97 -25.46
C GLY A 43 19.73 18.76 -26.09
N PHE A 44 19.18 19.76 -25.39
CA PHE A 44 18.19 20.68 -25.97
C PHE A 44 18.91 21.80 -26.73
N GLY A 45 18.82 21.81 -28.07
CA GLY A 45 19.55 22.77 -28.90
C GLY A 45 21.07 22.58 -28.80
N ASN A 46 21.82 23.67 -28.61
CA ASN A 46 23.29 23.65 -28.48
C ASN A 46 23.79 23.47 -27.03
N HIS A 47 22.92 23.06 -26.10
CA HIS A 47 23.25 22.94 -24.68
C HIS A 47 23.83 21.55 -24.35
N GLN A 48 25.15 21.49 -24.11
CA GLN A 48 25.90 20.24 -23.84
C GLN A 48 26.72 20.28 -22.53
N SER A 49 26.33 21.10 -21.56
CA SER A 49 27.08 21.17 -20.30
C SER A 49 26.79 19.95 -19.43
N THR A 50 27.82 19.37 -18.81
CA THR A 50 27.67 18.26 -17.84
C THR A 50 26.78 18.64 -16.65
N MET A 51 26.72 19.95 -16.34
CA MET A 51 25.79 20.54 -15.36
C MET A 51 24.32 20.55 -15.85
N GLN A 52 23.99 19.98 -16.99
CA GLN A 52 22.61 19.87 -17.45
C GLN A 52 22.10 18.42 -17.39
N PHE A 53 22.92 17.47 -16.92
CA PHE A 53 22.51 16.08 -16.75
C PHE A 53 21.36 15.95 -15.75
N PRO A 54 20.34 15.10 -16.01
CA PRO A 54 19.12 15.03 -15.20
C PRO A 54 19.35 14.87 -13.69
N ILE A 55 20.30 14.01 -13.29
CA ILE A 55 20.58 13.72 -11.88
C ILE A 55 21.21 14.92 -11.16
N LEU A 56 22.18 15.57 -11.81
CA LEU A 56 22.83 16.76 -11.25
C LEU A 56 21.86 17.94 -11.25
N ARG A 57 21.10 18.09 -12.35
CA ARG A 57 20.10 19.14 -12.55
C ARG A 57 19.02 19.13 -11.47
N LEU A 58 18.66 17.99 -10.90
CA LEU A 58 17.72 17.91 -9.77
C LEU A 58 18.20 18.67 -8.52
N ILE A 59 19.52 18.80 -8.32
CA ILE A 59 20.11 19.42 -7.12
C ILE A 59 20.01 20.95 -7.15
N TYR A 60 19.96 21.57 -8.34
CA TYR A 60 20.01 23.04 -8.47
C TYR A 60 19.02 23.65 -9.45
N SER A 61 18.40 22.87 -10.34
CA SER A 61 17.51 23.43 -11.36
C SER A 61 16.05 23.47 -10.89
N GLY A 62 15.53 24.69 -10.88
CA GLY A 62 14.15 24.96 -11.28
C GLY A 62 13.05 24.44 -10.35
N PHE A 63 11.82 24.52 -10.88
CA PHE A 63 10.53 24.26 -10.23
C PHE A 63 10.44 23.05 -9.26
N PRO A 64 11.18 21.93 -9.45
CA PRO A 64 11.19 20.83 -8.47
C PRO A 64 11.65 21.25 -7.07
N MET A 65 12.64 22.14 -6.96
CA MET A 65 13.14 22.63 -5.66
C MET A 65 12.07 23.42 -4.90
N VAL A 66 11.24 24.17 -5.62
CA VAL A 66 10.10 24.90 -5.05
C VAL A 66 9.05 23.93 -4.51
N ALA A 67 8.81 22.81 -5.20
CA ALA A 67 7.90 21.77 -4.70
C ALA A 67 8.43 21.10 -3.43
N ILE A 68 9.73 20.77 -3.38
CA ILE A 68 10.39 20.20 -2.20
C ILE A 68 10.32 21.17 -1.01
N PHE A 69 10.60 22.45 -1.24
CA PHE A 69 10.47 23.49 -0.21
C PHE A 69 9.06 23.54 0.38
N PHE A 70 8.05 23.54 -0.48
CA PHE A 70 6.65 23.58 -0.07
C PHE A 70 6.23 22.34 0.73
N VAL A 71 6.74 21.16 0.36
CA VAL A 71 6.51 19.91 1.09
C VAL A 71 7.09 19.98 2.51
N VAL A 72 8.34 20.39 2.63
CA VAL A 72 9.02 20.49 3.93
C VAL A 72 8.39 21.58 4.79
N SER A 73 8.04 22.73 4.20
CA SER A 73 7.36 23.83 4.87
C SER A 73 5.98 23.43 5.38
N GLY A 74 5.15 22.79 4.53
CA GLY A 74 3.83 22.31 4.93
C GLY A 74 3.89 21.29 6.07
N TYR A 75 4.84 20.35 6.02
CA TYR A 75 5.05 19.37 7.09
C TYR A 75 5.33 20.03 8.44
N VAL A 76 6.26 20.99 8.45
CA VAL A 76 6.69 21.69 9.65
C VAL A 76 5.57 22.52 10.29
N ILE A 77 4.66 23.08 9.50
CA ILE A 77 3.52 23.86 10.01
C ILE A 77 2.37 22.99 10.52
N SER A 78 2.08 21.87 9.85
CA SER A 78 0.99 20.99 10.24
C SER A 78 1.31 20.11 11.46
N TYR A 79 2.59 19.88 11.76
CA TYR A 79 3.02 19.00 12.85
C TYR A 79 2.34 19.27 14.21
N LYS A 80 2.27 20.54 14.64
CA LYS A 80 1.67 20.90 15.94
C LYS A 80 0.12 20.84 15.93
N PRO A 81 -0.59 21.44 14.95
CA PRO A 81 -2.04 21.30 14.80
C PRO A 81 -2.53 19.85 14.70
N VAL A 82 -1.66 18.91 14.32
CA VAL A 82 -1.98 17.50 14.10
C VAL A 82 -1.64 16.62 15.29
N ARG A 83 -1.04 17.18 16.34
CA ARG A 83 -0.73 16.45 17.57
C ARG A 83 -1.69 16.70 18.73
N ASP A 84 -2.56 17.73 18.68
CA ASP A 84 -3.74 17.92 19.60
C ASP A 84 -5.14 18.14 18.93
N PRO A 85 -6.03 17.11 18.70
CA PRO A 85 -7.13 17.19 17.68
C PRO A 85 -8.42 17.70 18.28
N GLN A 86 -8.57 17.31 19.54
CA GLN A 86 -9.76 17.25 20.34
C GLN A 86 -9.63 18.19 21.55
N GLY A 87 -8.54 18.96 21.64
CA GLY A 87 -8.41 20.01 22.64
C GLY A 87 -9.05 21.31 22.15
N GLY A 88 -9.85 21.97 23.00
CA GLY A 88 -10.38 23.33 22.81
C GLY A 88 -9.32 24.43 22.60
N ARG A 89 -8.05 24.06 22.37
CA ARG A 89 -6.89 24.93 22.10
C ARG A 89 -6.42 24.91 20.64
N LEU A 90 -7.01 24.13 19.74
CA LEU A 90 -6.60 24.08 18.32
C LEU A 90 -6.56 25.47 17.66
N LEU A 91 -7.54 26.33 17.97
CA LEU A 91 -7.60 27.71 17.47
C LEU A 91 -6.40 28.54 17.94
N VAL A 92 -5.95 28.34 19.18
CA VAL A 92 -4.77 29.00 19.77
C VAL A 92 -3.49 28.45 19.15
N THR A 93 -3.44 27.13 18.94
CA THR A 93 -2.31 26.41 18.31
C THR A 93 -2.12 26.81 16.84
N VAL A 94 -3.19 27.13 16.12
CA VAL A 94 -3.16 27.56 14.70
C VAL A 94 -3.04 29.07 14.55
N GLY A 95 -3.74 29.86 15.36
CA GLY A 95 -3.82 31.32 15.20
C GLY A 95 -2.49 32.03 15.42
N SER A 96 -1.74 31.62 16.44
CA SER A 96 -0.46 32.27 16.79
C SER A 96 0.63 32.04 15.73
N PRO A 97 0.83 30.81 15.19
CA PRO A 97 1.71 30.59 14.04
C PRO A 97 1.23 31.25 12.74
N ALA A 98 -0.07 31.25 12.45
CA ALA A 98 -0.63 31.87 11.24
C ALA A 98 -0.29 33.36 11.17
N PHE A 99 -0.49 34.08 12.28
CA PHE A 99 -0.19 35.51 12.38
C PHE A 99 1.32 35.81 12.28
N ARG A 100 2.15 35.12 13.07
CA ARG A 100 3.61 35.31 13.03
C ARG A 100 4.22 35.00 11.67
N ARG A 101 3.59 34.10 10.91
CA ARG A 101 4.06 33.73 9.57
C ARG A 101 3.95 34.87 8.57
N GLY A 102 2.84 35.60 8.57
CA GLY A 102 2.68 36.78 7.71
C GLY A 102 3.80 37.79 7.97
N ILE A 103 4.07 38.09 9.24
CA ILE A 103 5.16 38.98 9.63
C ILE A 103 6.53 38.45 9.13
N ARG A 104 6.83 37.17 9.37
CA ARG A 104 8.10 36.57 8.97
C ARG A 104 8.32 36.58 7.45
N LEU A 105 7.26 36.35 6.67
CA LEU A 105 7.35 36.26 5.22
C LEU A 105 7.38 37.64 4.54
N PHE A 106 6.59 38.60 5.01
CA PHE A 106 6.43 39.88 4.31
C PHE A 106 7.34 41.01 4.82
N VAL A 107 7.72 41.01 6.11
CA VAL A 107 8.55 42.11 6.66
C VAL A 107 9.94 42.16 6.03
N PRO A 108 10.72 41.06 5.92
CA PRO A 108 12.05 41.14 5.32
C PRO A 108 12.05 41.62 3.86
N PRO A 109 11.14 41.16 2.97
CA PRO A 109 10.99 41.72 1.63
C PRO A 109 10.59 43.20 1.60
N ILE A 110 9.68 43.63 2.48
CA ILE A 110 9.29 45.05 2.58
C ILE A 110 10.51 45.90 2.91
N VAL A 111 11.32 45.48 3.89
CA VAL A 111 12.55 46.18 4.28
C VAL A 111 13.59 46.15 3.15
N SER A 112 13.82 44.98 2.55
CA SER A 112 14.75 44.80 1.43
C SER A 112 14.40 45.72 0.24
N THR A 113 13.15 45.68 -0.21
CA THR A 113 12.69 46.49 -1.34
C THR A 113 12.63 47.98 -1.00
N PHE A 114 12.43 48.34 0.26
CA PHE A 114 12.58 49.73 0.72
C PHE A 114 14.04 50.22 0.63
N LEU A 115 15.02 49.38 0.98
CA LEU A 115 16.43 49.71 0.79
C LEU A 115 16.80 49.84 -0.70
N VAL A 116 16.25 48.97 -1.56
CA VAL A 116 16.40 49.10 -3.02
C VAL A 116 15.78 50.41 -3.51
N MET A 117 14.60 50.79 -3.01
CA MET A 117 13.97 52.08 -3.32
C MET A 117 14.86 53.27 -2.95
N LEU A 118 15.48 53.25 -1.76
CA LEU A 118 16.44 54.29 -1.35
C LEU A 118 17.70 54.31 -2.23
N ALA A 119 18.22 53.15 -2.61
CA ALA A 119 19.38 53.04 -3.49
C ALA A 119 19.07 53.60 -4.90
N VAL A 120 17.89 53.31 -5.45
CA VAL A 120 17.42 53.88 -6.72
C VAL A 120 17.28 55.40 -6.61
N GLN A 121 16.71 55.92 -5.52
CA GLN A 121 16.59 57.36 -5.30
C GLN A 121 17.96 58.06 -5.25
N CYS A 122 18.92 57.43 -4.57
CA CYS A 122 20.29 57.93 -4.43
C CYS A 122 21.16 57.68 -5.67
N ASN A 123 20.60 57.11 -6.75
CA ASN A 123 21.32 56.75 -7.97
C ASN A 123 22.49 55.77 -7.74
N LEU A 124 22.34 54.88 -6.74
CA LEU A 124 23.29 53.83 -6.38
C LEU A 124 22.95 52.47 -7.01
N TYR A 125 21.89 52.41 -7.83
CA TYR A 125 21.37 51.18 -8.42
C TYR A 125 21.04 51.39 -9.90
N ASP A 126 21.51 50.50 -10.78
CA ASP A 126 21.26 50.58 -12.22
C ASP A 126 19.87 50.01 -12.57
N THR A 127 18.98 50.90 -13.00
CA THR A 127 17.61 50.53 -13.41
C THR A 127 17.53 50.04 -14.86
N ALA A 128 18.57 50.20 -15.68
CA ALA A 128 18.53 49.85 -17.11
C ALA A 128 18.42 48.34 -17.37
N GLY A 129 18.91 47.51 -16.43
CA GLY A 129 18.86 46.05 -16.51
C GLY A 129 17.60 45.40 -15.94
N HIS A 130 16.68 46.16 -15.32
CA HIS A 130 15.54 45.63 -14.59
C HIS A 130 14.20 46.11 -15.19
N PRO A 131 13.54 45.27 -16.02
CA PRO A 131 12.27 45.61 -16.64
C PRO A 131 11.21 45.94 -15.58
N GLY A 132 10.74 47.19 -15.58
CA GLY A 132 9.71 47.66 -14.66
C GLY A 132 10.20 48.36 -13.39
N LEU A 133 11.51 48.55 -13.17
CA LEU A 133 12.02 49.42 -12.12
C LEU A 133 12.32 50.81 -12.68
N GLN A 134 11.72 51.86 -12.09
CA GLN A 134 11.87 53.25 -12.57
C GLN A 134 12.34 54.17 -11.44
N ARG A 135 13.21 55.11 -11.79
CA ARG A 135 13.66 56.21 -10.93
C ARG A 135 12.79 57.45 -11.15
N PHE A 136 12.40 58.10 -10.06
CA PHE A 136 11.66 59.36 -10.05
C PHE A 136 12.51 60.47 -9.43
N ASP A 137 12.34 61.70 -9.91
CA ASP A 137 13.14 62.85 -9.44
C ASP A 137 12.81 63.27 -8.01
N SER A 138 11.57 63.01 -7.56
CA SER A 138 11.13 63.33 -6.19
C SER A 138 11.07 62.10 -5.30
N PHE A 139 11.53 62.24 -4.05
CA PHE A 139 11.39 61.19 -3.04
C PHE A 139 9.93 60.78 -2.83
N GLY A 140 9.00 61.73 -2.83
CA GLY A 140 7.57 61.45 -2.72
C GLY A 140 7.04 60.58 -3.86
N GLY A 141 7.49 60.83 -5.10
CA GLY A 141 7.15 60.00 -6.26
C GLY A 141 7.74 58.60 -6.15
N GLN A 142 9.01 58.48 -5.75
CA GLN A 142 9.68 57.19 -5.58
C GLN A 142 9.06 56.36 -4.44
N PHE A 143 8.75 57.00 -3.31
CA PHE A 143 8.06 56.37 -2.18
C PHE A 143 6.64 55.92 -2.57
N HIS A 144 5.90 56.76 -3.31
CA HIS A 144 4.60 56.37 -3.83
C HIS A 144 4.70 55.13 -4.73
N TYR A 145 5.68 55.12 -5.64
CA TYR A 145 5.94 54.00 -6.54
C TYR A 145 6.25 52.69 -5.80
N TRP A 146 7.10 52.73 -4.77
CA TRP A 146 7.35 51.58 -3.89
C TRP A 146 6.10 51.19 -3.06
N SER A 147 5.34 52.16 -2.56
CA SER A 147 4.12 51.88 -1.79
C SER A 147 3.05 51.18 -2.63
N GLN A 148 3.01 51.47 -3.94
CA GLN A 148 2.13 50.80 -4.90
C GLN A 148 2.59 49.37 -5.12
N PHE A 149 3.90 49.14 -5.31
CA PHE A 149 4.47 47.79 -5.37
C PHE A 149 4.11 46.97 -4.12
N VAL A 150 4.32 47.53 -2.92
CA VAL A 150 4.02 46.82 -1.67
C VAL A 150 2.53 46.47 -1.59
N ARG A 151 1.62 47.37 -1.96
CA ARG A 151 0.17 47.14 -1.86
C ARG A 151 -0.40 46.23 -2.95
N LEU A 152 0.03 46.41 -4.19
CA LEU A 152 -0.60 45.78 -5.36
C LEU A 152 0.10 44.51 -5.82
N GLU A 153 1.40 44.36 -5.56
CA GLU A 153 2.15 43.17 -5.95
C GLU A 153 2.48 42.30 -4.74
N LEU A 154 3.15 42.87 -3.73
CA LEU A 154 3.65 42.08 -2.60
C LEU A 154 2.56 41.67 -1.60
N LEU A 155 1.66 42.59 -1.24
CA LEU A 155 0.58 42.35 -0.29
C LEU A 155 -0.75 42.02 -0.96
N SER A 156 -0.73 41.65 -2.25
CA SER A 156 -1.90 41.10 -2.92
C SER A 156 -2.12 39.64 -2.49
N LEU A 157 -2.49 39.47 -1.22
CA LEU A 157 -2.52 38.18 -0.53
C LEU A 157 -3.48 37.17 -1.14
N TRP A 158 -4.43 37.59 -1.98
CA TRP A 158 -5.48 36.74 -2.54
C TRP A 158 -5.67 36.91 -4.05
N SER A 159 -4.75 37.59 -4.74
CA SER A 159 -4.69 37.46 -6.20
C SER A 159 -4.13 36.09 -6.55
N TRP A 160 -4.89 35.30 -7.28
CA TRP A 160 -4.50 33.97 -7.78
C TRP A 160 -3.86 34.04 -9.16
N ASP A 161 -3.43 35.23 -9.56
CA ASP A 161 -2.78 35.48 -10.83
C ASP A 161 -1.29 35.18 -10.74
N ASP A 162 -0.88 34.06 -11.32
CA ASP A 162 0.52 33.61 -11.38
C ASP A 162 1.37 34.48 -12.36
N SER A 163 0.77 35.47 -13.05
CA SER A 163 1.46 36.33 -14.02
C SER A 163 2.08 37.61 -13.43
N ILE A 164 1.96 37.83 -12.11
CA ILE A 164 2.49 39.03 -11.44
C ILE A 164 4.02 39.04 -11.53
N SER A 165 4.55 40.01 -12.28
CA SER A 165 5.98 40.31 -12.34
C SER A 165 6.35 41.29 -11.23
N TYR A 166 7.24 40.88 -10.33
CA TYR A 166 7.66 41.69 -9.18
C TYR A 166 8.77 42.67 -9.58
N ARG A 167 8.43 43.96 -9.63
CA ARG A 167 9.31 45.01 -10.18
C ARG A 167 10.61 45.22 -9.41
N TYR A 168 10.59 45.07 -8.09
CA TYR A 168 11.77 45.29 -7.24
C TYR A 168 12.65 44.05 -7.06
N ASP A 169 12.05 42.86 -7.04
CA ASP A 169 12.78 41.60 -6.95
C ASP A 169 11.92 40.47 -7.54
N PRO A 170 12.29 39.95 -8.74
CA PRO A 170 11.57 38.87 -9.41
C PRO A 170 11.49 37.58 -8.59
N ASN A 171 12.36 37.38 -7.59
CA ASN A 171 12.38 36.18 -6.76
C ASN A 171 11.26 36.16 -5.71
N LEU A 172 10.59 37.29 -5.45
CA LEU A 172 9.53 37.40 -4.45
C LEU A 172 8.25 36.64 -4.82
N TRP A 173 8.15 36.12 -6.03
CA TRP A 173 7.00 35.34 -6.51
C TRP A 173 6.65 34.13 -5.67
N THR A 174 7.57 33.58 -4.87
CA THR A 174 7.32 32.42 -4.01
C THR A 174 6.57 32.77 -2.73
N ILE A 175 6.64 34.02 -2.27
CA ILE A 175 6.16 34.46 -0.94
C ILE A 175 4.64 34.43 -0.84
N THR A 176 3.96 35.05 -1.79
CA THR A 176 2.49 35.13 -1.82
C THR A 176 1.86 33.73 -1.95
N PRO A 177 2.30 32.85 -2.87
CA PRO A 177 1.85 31.47 -2.94
C PRO A 177 2.17 30.66 -1.69
N GLU A 178 3.34 30.84 -1.06
CA GLU A 178 3.66 30.16 0.19
C GLU A 178 2.66 30.52 1.30
N PHE A 179 2.37 31.81 1.45
CA PHE A 179 1.46 32.30 2.47
C PHE A 179 0.02 31.80 2.21
N GLN A 180 -0.51 32.01 1.01
CA GLN A 180 -1.86 31.58 0.62
C GLN A 180 -2.10 30.11 0.89
N ARG A 181 -1.19 29.26 0.40
CA ARG A 181 -1.34 27.79 0.46
C ARG A 181 -1.17 27.27 1.87
N SER A 182 -0.37 27.95 2.67
CA SER A 182 -0.25 27.69 4.10
C SER A 182 -1.49 28.09 4.89
N MET A 183 -2.15 29.19 4.52
CA MET A 183 -3.42 29.59 5.14
C MET A 183 -4.53 28.61 4.78
N LEU A 184 -4.60 28.16 3.53
CA LEU A 184 -5.52 27.09 3.11
C LEU A 184 -5.28 25.82 3.92
N LEU A 185 -4.03 25.40 4.07
CA LEU A 185 -3.68 24.22 4.87
C LEU A 185 -4.15 24.36 6.32
N LEU A 186 -3.85 25.48 6.99
CA LEU A 186 -4.28 25.74 8.37
C LEU A 186 -5.81 25.82 8.50
N LEU A 187 -6.51 26.39 7.52
CA LEU A 187 -7.96 26.44 7.45
C LEU A 187 -8.55 25.04 7.28
N SER A 188 -7.96 24.20 6.42
CA SER A 188 -8.37 22.80 6.25
C SER A 188 -8.26 22.02 7.56
N HIS A 189 -7.19 22.23 8.34
CA HIS A 189 -7.05 21.58 9.65
C HIS A 189 -8.14 22.04 10.64
N LEU A 190 -8.50 23.32 10.62
CA LEU A 190 -9.59 23.84 11.46
C LEU A 190 -10.97 23.28 11.08
N LEU A 191 -11.22 23.09 9.77
CA LEU A 191 -12.47 22.55 9.25
C LEU A 191 -12.61 21.05 9.52
N LEU A 192 -11.54 20.27 9.27
CA LEU A 192 -11.52 18.82 9.50
C LEU A 192 -11.63 18.46 10.99
N ALA A 193 -11.05 19.27 11.88
CA ALA A 193 -11.16 19.02 13.32
C ALA A 193 -12.57 19.24 13.89
N ARG A 194 -13.45 19.97 13.19
CA ARG A 194 -14.80 20.33 13.67
C ARG A 194 -15.94 19.52 13.05
N ASN A 195 -15.73 18.85 11.91
CA ASN A 195 -16.79 18.12 11.19
C ASN A 195 -16.42 16.65 10.99
N THR A 196 -17.17 15.73 11.61
CA THR A 196 -17.04 14.27 11.43
C THR A 196 -17.82 13.72 10.23
N GLN A 197 -18.54 14.56 9.48
CA GLN A 197 -19.33 14.13 8.31
C GLN A 197 -18.67 14.57 6.99
N TYR A 198 -18.19 13.57 6.24
CA TYR A 198 -17.44 13.66 4.97
C TYR A 198 -18.19 14.33 3.78
N SER A 199 -19.44 14.75 3.94
CA SER A 199 -20.32 15.20 2.85
C SER A 199 -19.95 16.57 2.27
N ILE A 200 -19.50 17.52 3.10
CA ILE A 200 -19.22 18.92 2.68
C ILE A 200 -17.89 19.05 1.92
N ILE A 201 -17.03 18.03 1.96
CA ILE A 201 -15.66 18.08 1.43
C ILE A 201 -15.61 17.80 -0.09
N ARG A 202 -16.66 17.20 -0.67
CA ARG A 202 -16.71 16.84 -2.10
C ARG A 202 -16.62 18.01 -3.10
N PRO A 203 -17.35 19.13 -2.94
CA PRO A 203 -17.23 20.25 -3.88
C PRO A 203 -15.91 21.01 -3.74
N MET A 204 -15.36 21.14 -2.52
CA MET A 204 -14.02 21.73 -2.32
C MET A 204 -12.91 20.93 -3.00
N ARG A 205 -13.06 19.61 -3.14
CA ARG A 205 -12.10 18.74 -3.85
C ARG A 205 -12.01 19.02 -5.35
N TYR A 206 -13.08 19.48 -5.98
CA TYR A 206 -13.10 19.72 -7.43
C TYR A 206 -12.37 21.01 -7.80
N ASP A 207 -12.60 22.11 -7.07
CA ASP A 207 -11.89 23.37 -7.30
C ASP A 207 -10.41 23.31 -6.90
N LEU A 208 -10.08 22.58 -5.82
CA LEU A 208 -8.70 22.49 -5.32
C LEU A 208 -7.82 21.53 -6.16
N SER A 209 -8.42 20.63 -6.94
CA SER A 209 -7.71 19.67 -7.82
C SER A 209 -7.35 20.25 -9.19
N SER A 210 -8.01 21.33 -9.63
CA SER A 210 -7.63 22.06 -10.85
C SER A 210 -6.25 22.73 -10.73
N TRP A 211 -5.74 22.94 -9.51
CA TRP A 211 -4.50 23.70 -9.24
C TRP A 211 -3.39 22.83 -8.61
N CYS A 212 -3.31 21.57 -9.05
CA CYS A 212 -2.43 20.45 -8.66
C CYS A 212 -0.95 20.76 -8.32
N ARG A 213 -0.68 21.46 -7.22
CA ARG A 213 0.64 21.42 -6.55
C ARG A 213 0.59 21.10 -5.06
N TRP A 214 -0.58 21.06 -4.41
CA TRP A 214 -0.67 21.08 -2.94
C TRP A 214 -1.60 20.09 -2.25
N PHE A 215 -2.30 19.23 -3.00
CA PHE A 215 -3.16 18.20 -2.40
C PHE A 215 -2.41 17.17 -1.52
N ILE A 216 -1.08 17.09 -1.67
CA ILE A 216 -0.17 16.23 -0.88
C ILE A 216 -0.19 16.61 0.61
N MET A 217 -0.35 17.89 0.93
CA MET A 217 -0.06 18.40 2.28
C MET A 217 -1.17 18.15 3.30
N THR A 218 -2.41 17.93 2.86
CA THR A 218 -3.54 17.61 3.75
C THR A 218 -3.61 16.13 4.13
N MET A 219 -3.03 15.23 3.33
CA MET A 219 -3.09 13.77 3.55
C MET A 219 -2.19 13.28 4.69
N LEU A 220 -1.08 13.98 4.98
CA LEU A 220 -0.10 13.55 6.00
C LEU A 220 -0.57 13.76 7.45
N PHE A 221 -1.75 14.35 7.67
CA PHE A 221 -2.02 15.05 8.91
C PHE A 221 -3.43 14.87 9.51
N ASP A 222 -4.22 13.94 8.98
CA ASP A 222 -5.51 13.58 9.59
C ASP A 222 -5.36 12.49 10.68
N ARG A 223 -6.17 12.61 11.73
CA ARG A 223 -5.80 12.24 13.11
C ARG A 223 -6.33 10.90 13.58
N ASN A 224 -6.80 10.09 12.64
CA ASN A 224 -7.29 8.74 12.90
C ASN A 224 -6.40 7.64 12.32
N ILE A 225 -5.20 7.98 11.84
CA ILE A 225 -4.19 6.96 11.51
C ILE A 225 -3.38 6.65 12.78
N LYS A 226 -3.84 5.64 13.52
CA LYS A 226 -2.98 4.91 14.47
C LYS A 226 -1.89 4.20 13.65
N MET A 227 -0.69 4.77 13.58
CA MET A 227 0.50 4.11 13.03
C MET A 227 1.58 3.97 14.11
N PRO A 228 1.94 2.74 14.52
CA PRO A 228 3.11 2.42 15.35
C PRO A 228 4.46 2.79 14.70
N GLU A 229 4.47 3.19 13.43
CA GLU A 229 5.64 3.13 12.56
C GLU A 229 6.40 4.47 12.41
N VAL A 230 5.93 5.55 13.04
CA VAL A 230 6.69 6.83 13.09
C VAL A 230 7.90 6.74 14.04
N ARG A 231 8.01 5.66 14.84
CA ARG A 231 9.23 5.36 15.60
C ARG A 231 10.42 4.97 14.70
N HIS A 232 10.17 4.38 13.53
CA HIS A 232 11.25 3.84 12.69
C HIS A 232 11.94 4.86 11.78
N LEU A 233 11.38 6.06 11.60
CA LEU A 233 11.98 7.10 10.75
C LEU A 233 13.03 7.96 11.47
N MET A 234 13.29 7.74 12.77
CA MET A 234 14.34 8.44 13.54
C MET A 234 15.55 7.56 13.89
N ASP A 235 15.57 6.27 13.55
CA ASP A 235 16.68 5.36 13.90
C ASP A 235 17.64 5.15 12.72
N LEU A 236 18.27 6.22 12.24
CA LEU A 236 19.48 6.10 11.43
C LEU A 236 20.73 6.15 12.33
N GLN A 237 21.31 4.96 12.50
CA GLN A 237 22.67 4.62 12.93
C GLN A 237 23.02 4.68 14.43
N PHE A 238 22.92 3.53 15.09
CA PHE A 238 23.86 3.09 16.12
C PHE A 238 24.26 1.60 15.88
N PRO A 239 25.49 1.18 16.20
CA PRO A 239 26.04 -0.13 15.83
C PRO A 239 25.43 -1.29 16.64
N PRO A 240 25.60 -2.56 16.21
CA PRO A 240 24.73 -3.65 16.62
C PRO A 240 25.03 -4.11 18.04
N SER A 241 24.04 -4.02 18.93
CA SER A 241 24.08 -4.66 20.25
C SER A 241 23.00 -5.75 20.35
N GLN A 242 23.49 -6.98 20.26
CA GLN A 242 23.06 -8.21 20.96
C GLN A 242 21.56 -8.46 21.23
N HIS A 243 21.09 -9.57 20.65
CA HIS A 243 20.07 -10.49 21.15
C HIS A 243 19.27 -10.04 22.39
N LEU A 244 17.99 -9.72 22.20
CA LEU A 244 16.97 -10.02 23.19
C LEU A 244 15.69 -10.56 22.54
N SER A 245 15.12 -11.51 23.27
CA SER A 245 14.13 -12.52 22.95
C SER A 245 12.77 -12.01 22.49
N SER A 246 12.12 -12.87 21.72
CA SER A 246 10.71 -12.88 21.31
C SER A 246 9.72 -12.24 22.29
N GLN A 247 9.01 -11.21 21.81
CA GLN A 247 7.62 -10.97 22.18
C GLN A 247 6.79 -11.03 20.89
N LYS A 248 6.09 -12.15 20.66
CA LYS A 248 5.05 -12.24 19.62
C LYS A 248 3.88 -11.38 20.10
N SER A 249 3.60 -10.30 19.38
CA SER A 249 2.45 -9.44 19.63
C SER A 249 1.17 -10.17 19.23
N THR A 250 0.26 -10.37 20.19
CA THR A 250 -1.11 -10.88 20.01
C THR A 250 -2.00 -9.84 19.31
N ASN A 251 -1.70 -9.48 18.06
CA ASN A 251 -2.50 -8.51 17.29
C ASN A 251 -3.44 -9.22 16.31
N MET A 252 -4.69 -8.79 16.28
CA MET A 252 -5.70 -9.15 15.27
C MET A 252 -5.14 -9.00 13.85
N THR A 253 -4.91 -10.13 13.17
CA THR A 253 -4.37 -10.15 11.80
C THR A 253 -5.49 -9.93 10.78
N LYS A 254 -6.00 -8.70 10.68
CA LYS A 254 -7.01 -8.33 9.67
C LYS A 254 -6.41 -8.13 8.28
N THR A 255 -5.12 -7.83 8.19
CA THR A 255 -4.43 -7.64 6.92
C THR A 255 -3.04 -8.24 7.00
N LEU A 256 -2.56 -8.79 5.89
CA LEU A 256 -1.19 -9.27 5.75
C LEU A 256 -0.57 -8.76 4.46
N SER A 257 0.74 -8.55 4.50
CA SER A 257 1.52 -8.10 3.36
C SER A 257 1.57 -9.19 2.29
N LEU A 258 1.34 -8.77 1.05
CA LEU A 258 1.44 -9.55 -0.18
C LEU A 258 2.36 -8.77 -1.14
N GLY A 259 3.66 -9.02 -1.04
CA GLY A 259 4.68 -8.18 -1.70
C GLY A 259 4.58 -6.71 -1.28
N ARG A 260 4.36 -5.82 -2.25
CA ARG A 260 4.21 -4.36 -2.01
C ARG A 260 2.79 -3.94 -1.61
N GLN A 261 1.85 -4.88 -1.56
CA GLN A 261 0.45 -4.65 -1.25
C GLN A 261 0.08 -5.27 0.09
N GLN A 262 -1.09 -4.90 0.62
CA GLN A 262 -1.65 -5.49 1.84
C GLN A 262 -3.02 -6.03 1.51
N VAL A 263 -3.32 -7.26 1.89
CA VAL A 263 -4.59 -7.93 1.55
C VAL A 263 -5.37 -8.29 2.80
N PRO A 264 -6.72 -8.32 2.72
CA PRO A 264 -7.52 -8.79 3.84
C PRO A 264 -7.32 -10.29 4.07
N VAL A 265 -7.31 -10.68 5.35
CA VAL A 265 -7.32 -12.09 5.77
C VAL A 265 -8.62 -12.39 6.54
N PRO A 266 -9.39 -13.43 6.17
CA PRO A 266 -9.14 -14.36 5.05
C PRO A 266 -9.43 -13.73 3.67
N GLY A 267 -8.78 -14.26 2.64
CA GLY A 267 -9.18 -14.08 1.23
C GLY A 267 -10.23 -15.10 0.80
N PHE A 268 -10.44 -15.23 -0.52
CA PHE A 268 -11.45 -16.10 -1.12
C PHE A 268 -10.85 -17.01 -2.20
N GLY A 269 -10.95 -18.33 -2.03
CA GLY A 269 -10.55 -19.32 -3.04
C GLY A 269 -11.70 -19.65 -4.00
N ALA A 270 -11.57 -19.29 -5.27
CA ALA A 270 -12.64 -19.42 -6.27
C ALA A 270 -12.76 -20.81 -6.92
N MET A 271 -11.83 -21.73 -6.65
CA MET A 271 -11.78 -23.09 -7.24
C MET A 271 -13.11 -23.85 -7.11
N GLY A 272 -13.79 -23.71 -5.98
CA GLY A 272 -15.04 -24.41 -5.69
C GLY A 272 -16.25 -23.91 -6.47
N LEU A 273 -16.17 -22.77 -7.17
CA LEU A 273 -17.31 -22.25 -7.91
C LEU A 273 -17.69 -23.17 -9.07
N ASN A 274 -16.73 -23.59 -9.90
CA ASN A 274 -17.03 -24.35 -11.11
C ASN A 274 -15.94 -25.34 -11.57
N SER A 275 -15.07 -25.82 -10.68
CA SER A 275 -14.00 -26.76 -11.07
C SER A 275 -13.94 -28.00 -10.21
N ALA A 276 -13.30 -27.93 -9.04
CA ALA A 276 -13.12 -29.07 -8.14
C ALA A 276 -14.08 -28.95 -6.95
N MET A 277 -14.30 -30.07 -6.24
CA MET A 277 -15.19 -30.17 -5.05
C MET A 277 -16.70 -30.23 -5.33
N GLY A 278 -17.10 -30.49 -6.59
CA GLY A 278 -18.43 -31.04 -6.92
C GLY A 278 -19.51 -30.04 -7.30
N THR A 279 -19.18 -28.75 -7.43
CA THR A 279 -20.10 -27.71 -7.88
C THR A 279 -19.62 -27.12 -9.21
N ASP A 280 -20.48 -27.16 -10.22
CA ASP A 280 -20.27 -26.56 -11.55
C ASP A 280 -21.22 -25.36 -11.71
N LEU A 281 -21.05 -24.34 -10.85
CA LEU A 281 -21.93 -23.19 -10.83
C LEU A 281 -21.71 -22.31 -12.06
N ASN A 282 -22.81 -21.83 -12.64
CA ASN A 282 -22.74 -20.76 -13.61
C ASN A 282 -22.58 -19.38 -12.93
N LEU A 283 -22.52 -18.31 -13.73
CA LEU A 283 -22.38 -16.95 -13.23
C LEU A 283 -23.53 -16.56 -12.29
N GLU A 284 -24.78 -16.76 -12.69
CA GLU A 284 -25.97 -16.38 -11.90
C GLU A 284 -26.01 -17.09 -10.54
N GLN A 285 -25.60 -18.35 -10.50
CA GLN A 285 -25.52 -19.14 -9.27
C GLN A 285 -24.35 -18.72 -8.37
N SER A 286 -23.26 -18.22 -8.96
CA SER A 286 -22.08 -17.76 -8.22
C SER A 286 -22.20 -16.30 -7.75
N GLU A 287 -23.07 -15.51 -8.37
CA GLU A 287 -23.28 -14.10 -8.05
C GLU A 287 -23.56 -13.82 -6.57
N PRO A 288 -24.44 -14.55 -5.86
CA PRO A 288 -24.74 -14.26 -4.46
C PRO A 288 -23.51 -14.32 -3.55
N VAL A 289 -22.62 -15.30 -3.76
CA VAL A 289 -21.40 -15.43 -2.93
C VAL A 289 -20.35 -14.39 -3.31
N LEU A 290 -20.21 -14.06 -4.59
CA LEU A 290 -19.28 -13.02 -5.05
C LEU A 290 -19.72 -11.61 -4.65
N LEU A 291 -21.03 -11.31 -4.70
CA LEU A 291 -21.58 -10.05 -4.18
C LEU A 291 -21.37 -9.94 -2.67
N LYS A 292 -21.57 -11.03 -1.92
CA LYS A 292 -21.29 -11.03 -0.48
C LYS A 292 -19.80 -10.83 -0.20
N ALA A 293 -18.90 -11.38 -1.02
CA ALA A 293 -17.45 -11.13 -0.89
C ALA A 293 -17.13 -9.64 -1.06
N VAL A 294 -17.73 -9.00 -2.08
CA VAL A 294 -17.62 -7.56 -2.32
C VAL A 294 -18.18 -6.76 -1.12
N GLU A 295 -19.37 -7.11 -0.63
CA GLU A 295 -20.05 -6.43 0.49
C GLU A 295 -19.22 -6.48 1.78
N LEU A 296 -18.63 -7.63 2.09
CA LEU A 296 -17.83 -7.84 3.29
C LEU A 296 -16.45 -7.14 3.22
N GLY A 297 -16.00 -6.75 2.02
CA GLY A 297 -14.65 -6.25 1.79
C GLY A 297 -13.60 -7.36 1.64
N CYS A 298 -14.02 -8.59 1.30
CA CYS A 298 -13.13 -9.69 0.97
C CYS A 298 -12.59 -9.50 -0.45
N THR A 299 -11.46 -8.79 -0.57
CA THR A 299 -10.92 -8.29 -1.84
C THR A 299 -9.68 -9.04 -2.34
N PHE A 300 -9.29 -10.15 -1.71
CA PHE A 300 -8.25 -11.04 -2.23
C PHE A 300 -8.86 -12.33 -2.78
N TRP A 301 -8.92 -12.46 -4.09
CA TRP A 301 -9.56 -13.60 -4.78
C TRP A 301 -8.52 -14.42 -5.54
N ASP A 302 -8.51 -15.73 -5.28
CA ASP A 302 -7.54 -16.66 -5.84
C ASP A 302 -8.21 -17.61 -6.85
N THR A 303 -7.75 -17.59 -8.10
CA THR A 303 -8.18 -18.46 -9.21
C THR A 303 -6.98 -19.09 -9.91
N ALA A 304 -7.21 -19.88 -10.97
CA ALA A 304 -6.19 -20.48 -11.83
C ALA A 304 -6.77 -20.89 -13.18
N VAL A 305 -5.95 -20.86 -14.24
CA VAL A 305 -6.32 -21.41 -15.56
C VAL A 305 -6.64 -22.90 -15.52
N ALA A 306 -6.05 -23.64 -14.56
CA ALA A 306 -6.34 -25.06 -14.38
C ALA A 306 -7.77 -25.33 -13.89
N TYR A 307 -8.47 -24.32 -13.38
CA TYR A 307 -9.84 -24.46 -12.91
C TYR A 307 -10.79 -24.46 -14.11
N LYS A 308 -11.09 -25.68 -14.57
CA LYS A 308 -11.92 -25.97 -15.75
C LYS A 308 -11.40 -25.23 -17.00
N SER A 309 -10.10 -25.37 -17.26
CA SER A 309 -9.42 -24.81 -18.44
C SER A 309 -9.73 -23.32 -18.69
N GLY A 310 -9.73 -22.51 -17.63
CA GLY A 310 -9.94 -21.07 -17.69
C GLY A 310 -11.41 -20.62 -17.54
N GLU A 311 -12.38 -21.53 -17.48
CA GLU A 311 -13.79 -21.14 -17.27
C GLU A 311 -14.01 -20.44 -15.92
N ASN A 312 -13.24 -20.78 -14.88
CA ASN A 312 -13.31 -20.08 -13.59
C ASN A 312 -12.84 -18.63 -13.69
N GLU A 313 -11.74 -18.37 -14.43
CA GLU A 313 -11.25 -17.02 -14.67
C GLU A 313 -12.28 -16.20 -15.45
N LYS A 314 -12.89 -16.81 -16.48
CA LYS A 314 -13.94 -16.17 -17.27
C LYS A 314 -15.16 -15.83 -16.41
N LEU A 315 -15.58 -16.73 -15.53
CA LEU A 315 -16.69 -16.49 -14.59
C LEU A 315 -16.42 -15.27 -13.70
N LEU A 316 -15.21 -15.16 -13.12
CA LEU A 316 -14.83 -14.01 -12.32
C LEU A 316 -14.74 -12.73 -13.15
N GLY A 317 -14.17 -12.79 -14.35
CA GLY A 317 -14.11 -11.66 -15.28
C GLY A 317 -15.49 -11.14 -15.68
N ASP A 318 -16.39 -12.04 -16.07
CA ASP A 318 -17.78 -11.72 -16.41
C ASP A 318 -18.53 -11.11 -15.22
N PHE A 319 -18.35 -11.64 -14.00
CA PHE A 319 -18.90 -11.05 -12.78
C PHE A 319 -18.39 -9.61 -12.56
N ILE A 320 -17.07 -9.44 -12.60
CA ILE A 320 -16.40 -8.16 -12.33
C ILE A 320 -16.87 -7.09 -13.33
N LYS A 321 -16.99 -7.47 -14.60
CA LYS A 321 -17.49 -6.63 -15.68
C LYS A 321 -18.98 -6.30 -15.51
N LYS A 322 -19.81 -7.30 -15.23
CA LYS A 322 -21.27 -7.13 -15.06
C LYS A 322 -21.62 -6.17 -13.92
N HIS A 323 -20.94 -6.27 -12.78
CA HIS A 323 -21.21 -5.43 -11.60
C HIS A 323 -20.37 -4.15 -11.55
N ASN A 324 -19.48 -3.95 -12.53
CA ASN A 324 -18.51 -2.85 -12.57
C ASN A 324 -17.78 -2.66 -11.23
N VAL A 325 -17.29 -3.78 -10.69
CA VAL A 325 -16.59 -3.81 -9.40
C VAL A 325 -15.07 -3.76 -9.57
N ARG A 326 -14.54 -3.78 -10.82
CA ARG A 326 -13.09 -3.72 -11.05
C ARG A 326 -12.47 -2.47 -10.47
N ASP A 327 -13.09 -1.30 -10.63
CA ASP A 327 -12.53 -0.04 -10.11
C ASP A 327 -13.01 0.27 -8.68
N LYS A 328 -14.25 -0.15 -8.37
CA LYS A 328 -14.88 0.14 -7.06
C LYS A 328 -14.36 -0.74 -5.94
N VAL A 329 -14.00 -1.98 -6.26
CA VAL A 329 -13.67 -3.02 -5.29
C VAL A 329 -12.30 -3.58 -5.57
N PHE A 330 -11.89 -3.68 -6.85
CA PHE A 330 -10.59 -4.23 -7.22
C PHE A 330 -9.54 -3.20 -7.65
N GLY A 331 -9.95 -1.94 -7.81
CA GLY A 331 -9.18 -0.95 -8.56
C GLY A 331 -7.84 -0.75 -7.90
N GLU A 332 -6.84 -0.34 -8.68
CA GLU A 332 -5.92 0.63 -8.09
C GLU A 332 -6.86 1.71 -7.52
N GLN A 333 -7.04 1.74 -6.20
CA GLN A 333 -7.31 3.02 -5.57
C GLN A 333 -6.08 3.83 -5.97
N VAL A 334 -6.16 4.49 -7.12
CA VAL A 334 -5.34 5.63 -7.47
C VAL A 334 -5.80 6.69 -6.51
N VAL A 335 -5.43 6.52 -5.25
CA VAL A 335 -5.23 7.63 -4.38
C VAL A 335 -4.05 8.33 -5.03
N PHE A 336 -4.33 9.45 -5.67
CA PHE A 336 -3.30 10.36 -6.16
C PHE A 336 -2.41 10.73 -4.98
N TYR A 337 -1.32 9.98 -4.80
CA TYR A 337 -0.30 10.22 -3.80
C TYR A 337 0.96 10.64 -4.52
N LEU A 338 1.06 11.95 -4.71
CA LEU A 338 2.36 12.57 -4.84
C LEU A 338 3.06 12.43 -3.47
N SER A 339 4.14 11.66 -3.44
CA SER A 339 5.24 11.71 -2.47
C SER A 339 4.91 11.61 -0.96
N LEU A 340 5.28 10.44 -0.42
CA LEU A 340 5.47 10.05 0.98
C LEU A 340 4.23 9.61 1.79
N GLN A 341 4.34 8.37 2.31
CA GLN A 341 3.44 7.59 3.16
C GLN A 341 2.32 6.80 2.45
N CYS A 342 2.61 5.52 2.16
CA CYS A 342 1.61 4.49 1.89
C CYS A 342 0.63 4.39 3.07
N ILE A 343 -0.61 4.81 2.87
CA ILE A 343 -1.71 4.30 3.69
C ILE A 343 -1.93 2.86 3.22
N ILE A 344 -1.77 1.91 4.13
CA ILE A 344 -2.17 0.51 3.95
C ILE A 344 -3.70 0.48 3.98
N SER A 345 -4.30 0.89 2.87
CA SER A 345 -5.64 0.50 2.48
C SER A 345 -5.49 -0.89 1.90
N SER A 346 -6.22 -1.89 2.39
CA SER A 346 -6.15 -3.24 1.85
C SER A 346 -6.36 -3.19 0.35
N CYS A 347 -5.30 -3.45 -0.41
CA CYS A 347 -5.34 -3.44 -1.86
C CYS A 347 -6.09 -4.70 -2.29
N PRO A 348 -7.04 -4.57 -3.20
CA PRO A 348 -7.66 -5.72 -3.80
C PRO A 348 -6.66 -6.46 -4.67
N ALA A 349 -6.72 -7.78 -4.68
CA ALA A 349 -5.86 -8.59 -5.52
C ALA A 349 -6.63 -9.76 -6.10
N VAL A 350 -6.69 -9.85 -7.43
CA VAL A 350 -7.11 -11.05 -8.15
C VAL A 350 -5.86 -11.79 -8.59
N ALA A 351 -5.71 -13.01 -8.11
CA ALA A 351 -4.56 -13.85 -8.39
C ALA A 351 -4.93 -15.01 -9.33
N SER A 352 -4.09 -15.26 -10.33
CA SER A 352 -4.21 -16.45 -11.19
C SER A 352 -2.89 -17.21 -11.35
N LYS A 353 -2.92 -18.41 -11.94
CA LYS A 353 -1.80 -19.35 -12.01
C LYS A 353 -1.71 -20.00 -13.38
N CYS A 354 -0.49 -20.25 -13.85
CA CYS A 354 -0.20 -21.09 -15.03
C CYS A 354 0.81 -22.21 -14.72
N GLY A 355 1.15 -23.03 -15.71
CA GLY A 355 2.18 -24.06 -15.60
C GLY A 355 1.69 -25.48 -15.87
N PHE A 356 0.37 -25.68 -15.85
CA PHE A 356 -0.27 -26.86 -16.43
C PHE A 356 -0.63 -26.59 -17.89
N GLU A 357 -0.33 -27.54 -18.76
CA GLU A 357 -0.85 -27.56 -20.13
C GLU A 357 -2.29 -28.09 -20.09
N VAL A 358 -3.27 -27.20 -20.19
CA VAL A 358 -4.71 -27.54 -20.00
C VAL A 358 -5.55 -27.44 -21.27
N PHE A 359 -4.95 -26.94 -22.35
CA PHE A 359 -5.58 -26.81 -23.68
C PHE A 359 -5.05 -27.85 -24.68
N GLY A 360 -4.02 -28.62 -24.31
CA GLY A 360 -3.39 -29.65 -25.15
C GLY A 360 -3.72 -31.09 -24.70
N PRO A 361 -3.37 -32.10 -25.53
CA PRO A 361 -3.54 -33.51 -25.17
C PRO A 361 -2.54 -33.93 -24.08
N GLY A 362 -3.05 -34.07 -22.85
CA GLY A 362 -2.32 -34.58 -21.69
C GLY A 362 -1.97 -33.51 -20.65
N GLN A 363 -2.01 -33.88 -19.36
CA GLN A 363 -1.62 -33.00 -18.26
C GLN A 363 -0.08 -32.97 -18.14
N LYS A 364 0.57 -32.05 -18.86
CA LYS A 364 2.00 -31.78 -18.71
C LYS A 364 2.23 -30.54 -17.88
N VAL A 365 3.33 -30.51 -17.12
CA VAL A 365 3.78 -29.33 -16.38
C VAL A 365 4.96 -28.70 -17.10
N THR A 366 4.84 -27.42 -17.45
CA THR A 366 5.91 -26.66 -18.13
C THR A 366 6.01 -25.25 -17.55
N ASN A 367 7.24 -24.75 -17.46
CA ASN A 367 7.53 -23.37 -17.03
C ASN A 367 8.36 -22.62 -18.07
N SER A 368 8.23 -22.96 -19.35
CA SER A 368 8.93 -22.24 -20.41
C SER A 368 8.41 -20.79 -20.52
N ALA A 369 9.30 -19.86 -20.88
CA ALA A 369 8.94 -18.45 -21.03
C ALA A 369 7.80 -18.24 -22.04
N ALA A 370 7.82 -19.00 -23.14
CA ALA A 370 6.78 -18.99 -24.16
C ALA A 370 5.42 -19.40 -23.59
N HIS A 371 5.36 -20.49 -22.81
CA HIS A 371 4.13 -20.95 -22.17
C HIS A 371 3.59 -19.93 -21.17
N ILE A 372 4.45 -19.38 -20.31
CA ILE A 372 4.05 -18.37 -19.32
C ILE A 372 3.44 -17.14 -20.02
N LYS A 373 4.08 -16.68 -21.11
CA LYS A 373 3.61 -15.54 -21.90
C LYS A 373 2.26 -15.79 -22.55
N GLU A 374 2.09 -16.94 -23.19
CA GLU A 374 0.82 -17.33 -23.83
C GLU A 374 -0.32 -17.43 -22.79
N TYR A 375 -0.05 -18.08 -21.66
CA TYR A 375 -1.08 -18.32 -20.66
C TYR A 375 -1.48 -17.04 -19.91
N ILE A 376 -0.56 -16.11 -19.70
CA ILE A 376 -0.91 -14.82 -19.08
C ILE A 376 -1.73 -13.95 -20.03
N GLU A 377 -1.41 -13.94 -21.33
CA GLU A 377 -2.22 -13.24 -22.35
C GLU A 377 -3.64 -13.81 -22.39
N GLY A 378 -3.79 -15.14 -22.38
CA GLY A 378 -5.11 -15.78 -22.29
C GLY A 378 -5.83 -15.51 -20.97
N THR A 379 -5.10 -15.39 -19.86
CA THR A 379 -5.68 -15.03 -18.56
C THR A 379 -6.25 -13.61 -18.59
N ILE A 380 -5.51 -12.67 -19.18
CA ILE A 380 -5.94 -11.27 -19.35
C ILE A 380 -7.23 -11.20 -20.16
N ASP A 381 -7.32 -11.97 -21.25
CA ASP A 381 -8.52 -12.03 -22.09
C ASP A 381 -9.74 -12.56 -21.31
N ARG A 382 -9.57 -13.67 -20.58
CA ARG A 382 -10.67 -14.28 -19.80
C ARG A 382 -11.12 -13.43 -18.61
N LEU A 383 -10.20 -12.82 -17.88
CA LEU A 383 -10.54 -11.90 -16.79
C LEU A 383 -11.06 -10.55 -17.30
N GLY A 384 -10.66 -10.15 -18.51
CA GLY A 384 -10.88 -8.82 -19.07
C GLY A 384 -9.93 -7.75 -18.51
N PHE A 385 -8.92 -8.13 -17.72
CA PHE A 385 -7.91 -7.25 -17.12
C PHE A 385 -6.66 -8.04 -16.69
N THR A 386 -5.56 -7.34 -16.40
CA THR A 386 -4.33 -7.95 -15.89
C THR A 386 -4.47 -8.37 -14.43
N PRO A 387 -4.24 -9.66 -14.08
CA PRO A 387 -4.29 -10.11 -12.69
C PRO A 387 -3.24 -9.38 -11.84
N ASP A 388 -3.57 -9.09 -10.60
CA ASP A 388 -2.70 -8.39 -9.67
C ASP A 388 -1.56 -9.29 -9.15
N LEU A 389 -1.75 -10.61 -9.19
CA LEU A 389 -0.78 -11.63 -8.82
C LEU A 389 -0.81 -12.81 -9.80
N TYR A 390 0.36 -13.33 -10.21
CA TYR A 390 0.43 -14.38 -11.22
C TYR A 390 1.43 -15.49 -10.91
N TYR A 391 0.92 -16.62 -10.46
CA TYR A 391 1.74 -17.72 -9.96
C TYR A 391 2.15 -18.73 -11.05
N LEU A 392 3.25 -19.44 -10.78
CA LEU A 392 3.51 -20.75 -11.39
C LEU A 392 2.93 -21.83 -10.48
N HIS A 393 1.95 -22.59 -10.95
CA HIS A 393 1.17 -23.57 -10.19
C HIS A 393 2.01 -24.75 -9.70
N LEU A 394 2.92 -25.27 -10.53
CA LEU A 394 3.91 -26.29 -10.18
C LEU A 394 5.22 -26.04 -10.93
N LEU A 395 6.33 -26.45 -10.31
CA LEU A 395 7.65 -26.46 -10.95
C LEU A 395 7.83 -27.69 -11.83
N SER A 396 8.26 -27.47 -13.08
CA SER A 396 8.65 -28.51 -14.02
C SER A 396 9.98 -29.14 -13.57
N PRO A 397 10.08 -30.48 -13.46
CA PRO A 397 11.34 -31.16 -13.17
C PRO A 397 12.41 -30.97 -14.26
N GLN A 398 12.00 -30.74 -15.50
CA GLN A 398 12.89 -30.74 -16.68
C GLN A 398 13.48 -29.35 -16.97
N ASN A 399 12.76 -28.27 -16.63
CA ASN A 399 13.17 -26.91 -16.93
C ASN A 399 13.41 -26.13 -15.63
N ARG A 400 14.68 -25.89 -15.28
CA ARG A 400 14.99 -24.83 -14.29
C ARG A 400 14.52 -23.51 -14.89
N PRO A 401 13.69 -22.71 -14.20
CA PRO A 401 13.22 -21.46 -14.79
C PRO A 401 14.43 -20.55 -15.04
N GLN A 402 14.76 -20.28 -16.30
CA GLN A 402 15.44 -19.04 -16.64
C GLN A 402 14.45 -17.93 -16.27
N TYR A 403 14.82 -17.17 -15.26
CA TYR A 403 14.01 -16.11 -14.70
C TYR A 403 13.55 -15.17 -15.81
N VAL A 404 12.26 -15.23 -16.16
CA VAL A 404 11.68 -14.35 -17.18
C VAL A 404 11.48 -12.99 -16.52
N THR A 405 12.48 -12.14 -16.62
CA THR A 405 12.44 -10.73 -16.23
C THR A 405 11.68 -9.90 -17.27
N SER A 406 10.49 -10.33 -17.70
CA SER A 406 9.69 -9.56 -18.63
C SER A 406 8.62 -8.78 -17.88
N ASN A 407 8.94 -7.50 -17.63
CA ASN A 407 8.08 -6.46 -17.08
C ASN A 407 7.72 -6.59 -15.59
N GLU A 408 7.90 -5.49 -14.88
CA GLU A 408 7.88 -5.29 -13.42
C GLU A 408 6.51 -5.54 -12.74
N LYS A 409 5.60 -6.28 -13.37
CA LYS A 409 4.20 -6.47 -12.95
C LYS A 409 3.78 -7.91 -12.62
N TYR A 410 4.65 -8.90 -12.84
CA TYR A 410 4.27 -10.32 -12.66
C TYR A 410 5.01 -10.96 -11.48
N LEU A 411 4.25 -11.38 -10.48
CA LEU A 411 4.69 -11.87 -9.18
C LEU A 411 4.69 -13.40 -9.16
N PHE A 412 5.85 -14.06 -9.26
CA PHE A 412 5.94 -15.51 -9.47
C PHE A 412 6.36 -16.32 -8.21
N ARG A 413 5.56 -17.36 -7.83
CA ARG A 413 5.91 -18.83 -7.75
C ARG A 413 5.33 -19.63 -6.54
N ILE A 414 4.85 -20.87 -6.77
CA ILE A 414 4.16 -21.78 -5.79
C ILE A 414 4.92 -23.09 -5.53
N GLU A 415 4.62 -23.70 -4.36
CA GLU A 415 5.08 -24.99 -3.78
C GLU A 415 6.55 -25.31 -4.05
N CYS A 416 7.42 -24.63 -3.31
CA CYS A 416 8.86 -24.86 -3.38
C CYS A 416 9.44 -25.20 -2.01
N SER A 417 10.54 -25.95 -1.99
CA SER A 417 11.27 -26.20 -0.75
C SER A 417 11.93 -24.94 -0.22
N ALA A 418 12.23 -24.88 1.07
CA ALA A 418 12.96 -23.77 1.68
C ALA A 418 14.28 -23.46 0.94
N GLU A 419 15.00 -24.49 0.48
CA GLU A 419 16.21 -24.34 -0.31
C GLU A 419 15.95 -23.66 -1.66
N THR A 420 14.88 -24.06 -2.33
CA THR A 420 14.50 -23.51 -3.64
C THR A 420 14.04 -22.06 -3.52
N LEU A 421 13.41 -21.70 -2.39
CA LEU A 421 13.05 -20.32 -2.06
C LEU A 421 14.30 -19.46 -1.81
N ARG A 422 15.27 -19.93 -1.01
CA ARG A 422 16.54 -19.21 -0.78
C ARG A 422 17.32 -18.95 -2.06
N LYS A 423 17.44 -19.98 -2.93
CA LYS A 423 18.16 -19.86 -4.19
C LYS A 423 17.50 -18.87 -5.15
N ALA A 424 16.19 -18.76 -5.10
CA ALA A 424 15.44 -17.91 -6.02
C ALA A 424 15.32 -16.45 -5.54
N ASN A 425 15.67 -16.13 -4.29
CA ASN A 425 15.64 -14.75 -3.78
C ASN A 425 16.58 -13.78 -4.54
N ALA A 426 17.56 -14.29 -5.30
CA ALA A 426 18.34 -13.47 -6.22
C ALA A 426 17.47 -12.79 -7.30
N THR A 427 16.31 -13.37 -7.60
CA THR A 427 15.29 -12.85 -8.50
C THR A 427 14.02 -12.64 -7.69
N LYS A 428 13.90 -11.46 -7.06
CA LYS A 428 12.79 -11.02 -6.20
C LYS A 428 11.49 -11.86 -6.33
N ILE A 429 11.18 -12.64 -5.29
CA ILE A 429 9.92 -13.38 -5.13
C ILE A 429 9.12 -12.67 -4.05
N ASP A 430 7.84 -12.42 -4.30
CA ASP A 430 6.98 -11.70 -3.35
C ASP A 430 5.97 -12.62 -2.63
N VAL A 431 5.67 -13.82 -3.17
CA VAL A 431 4.69 -14.75 -2.59
C VAL A 431 5.07 -16.22 -2.80
N VAL A 432 4.70 -17.06 -1.84
CA VAL A 432 4.65 -18.53 -1.96
C VAL A 432 3.25 -19.02 -1.58
N GLN A 433 2.72 -19.99 -2.30
CA GLN A 433 1.50 -20.70 -1.91
C GLN A 433 1.82 -22.16 -1.58
N ALA A 434 1.29 -22.65 -0.45
CA ALA A 434 1.40 -24.06 -0.06
C ALA A 434 0.28 -24.47 0.92
N GLU A 435 0.05 -25.78 1.05
CA GLU A 435 -1.01 -26.31 1.92
C GLU A 435 -0.58 -26.28 3.39
N TYR A 436 -1.34 -25.58 4.24
CA TYR A 436 -1.05 -25.51 5.67
C TYR A 436 -2.33 -25.51 6.50
N SER A 437 -2.48 -26.50 7.37
CA SER A 437 -3.62 -26.60 8.29
C SER A 437 -3.23 -27.46 9.48
N VAL A 438 -4.14 -27.64 10.45
CA VAL A 438 -3.92 -28.60 11.56
C VAL A 438 -3.65 -30.03 11.06
N PHE A 439 -4.05 -30.35 9.82
CA PHE A 439 -3.77 -31.65 9.18
C PHE A 439 -2.47 -31.67 8.39
N LYS A 440 -1.79 -30.54 8.22
CA LYS A 440 -0.53 -30.44 7.47
C LYS A 440 0.33 -29.27 7.95
N ILE A 441 1.26 -29.59 8.85
CA ILE A 441 2.27 -28.65 9.40
C ILE A 441 3.69 -28.88 8.87
N LEU A 442 3.84 -29.67 7.80
CA LEU A 442 5.13 -30.03 7.22
C LEU A 442 6.02 -28.80 6.95
N HIS A 443 5.42 -27.66 6.61
CA HIS A 443 6.12 -26.42 6.29
C HIS A 443 6.80 -25.73 7.49
N GLU A 444 6.43 -26.10 8.72
CA GLU A 444 7.16 -25.71 9.93
C GLU A 444 8.47 -26.50 10.03
N THR A 445 8.39 -27.83 9.95
CA THR A 445 9.57 -28.72 10.07
C THR A 445 10.56 -28.59 8.93
N THR A 446 10.08 -28.37 7.70
CA THR A 446 10.94 -28.13 6.52
C THR A 446 11.54 -26.72 6.51
N GLY A 447 11.14 -25.85 7.45
CA GLY A 447 11.61 -24.47 7.57
C GLY A 447 11.13 -23.56 6.44
N LEU A 448 10.11 -23.95 5.67
CA LEU A 448 9.60 -23.13 4.56
C LEU A 448 8.96 -21.85 5.08
N ILE A 449 8.13 -21.94 6.13
CA ILE A 449 7.47 -20.77 6.75
C ILE A 449 8.51 -19.79 7.29
N ASP A 450 9.48 -20.29 8.05
CA ASP A 450 10.57 -19.46 8.60
C ASP A 450 11.42 -18.82 7.50
N THR A 451 11.62 -19.54 6.40
CA THR A 451 12.38 -19.01 5.26
C THR A 451 11.60 -17.92 4.55
N ALA A 452 10.29 -18.09 4.35
CA ALA A 452 9.43 -17.06 3.78
C ALA A 452 9.45 -15.79 4.64
N LYS A 453 9.31 -15.92 5.96
CA LYS A 453 9.41 -14.80 6.91
C LYS A 453 10.78 -14.09 6.86
N LYS A 454 11.87 -14.85 6.83
CA LYS A 454 13.25 -14.29 6.77
C LYS A 454 13.53 -13.55 5.46
N LEU A 455 12.86 -13.92 4.37
CA LEU A 455 13.05 -13.35 3.04
C LEU A 455 12.00 -12.29 2.69
N ASP A 456 11.11 -11.93 3.62
CA ASP A 456 9.98 -11.01 3.39
C ASP A 456 9.06 -11.46 2.23
N VAL A 457 8.83 -12.78 2.14
CA VAL A 457 7.97 -13.42 1.15
C VAL A 457 6.62 -13.73 1.80
N ALA A 458 5.53 -13.26 1.21
CA ALA A 458 4.18 -13.55 1.68
C ALA A 458 3.87 -15.04 1.53
N PHE A 459 3.19 -15.63 2.52
CA PHE A 459 2.79 -17.04 2.48
C PHE A 459 1.27 -17.12 2.38
N VAL A 460 0.77 -17.55 1.23
CA VAL A 460 -0.65 -17.82 0.98
C VAL A 460 -0.91 -19.30 1.25
N GLU A 461 -1.83 -19.57 2.16
CA GLU A 461 -2.19 -20.92 2.56
C GLU A 461 -3.35 -21.44 1.71
N LEU A 462 -3.23 -22.67 1.19
CA LEU A 462 -4.31 -23.34 0.45
C LEU A 462 -4.90 -24.51 1.26
N SER A 463 -6.24 -24.59 1.29
CA SER A 463 -7.01 -25.57 2.07
C SER A 463 -6.94 -25.45 3.61
N PRO A 464 -7.23 -24.27 4.19
CA PRO A 464 -7.06 -24.03 5.64
C PRO A 464 -7.95 -24.93 6.49
N LEU A 465 -9.10 -25.29 5.93
CA LEU A 465 -10.11 -26.11 6.57
C LEU A 465 -9.86 -27.62 6.43
N GLY A 466 -8.64 -28.02 6.05
CA GLY A 466 -8.25 -29.42 5.94
C GLY A 466 -9.08 -30.20 4.91
N HIS A 467 -9.36 -29.62 3.74
CA HIS A 467 -10.24 -30.22 2.73
C HIS A 467 -11.66 -30.52 3.24
N GLY A 468 -12.16 -29.70 4.18
CA GLY A 468 -13.50 -29.78 4.72
C GLY A 468 -13.59 -30.49 6.06
N TRP A 469 -12.49 -31.03 6.63
CA TRP A 469 -12.50 -31.60 7.99
C TRP A 469 -12.91 -30.58 9.07
N LEU A 470 -12.54 -29.31 8.91
CA LEU A 470 -12.75 -28.26 9.92
C LEU A 470 -14.00 -27.44 9.65
N VAL A 471 -15.15 -28.11 9.57
CA VAL A 471 -16.48 -27.49 9.45
C VAL A 471 -17.45 -28.15 10.40
N ASP A 472 -18.44 -27.39 10.88
CA ASP A 472 -19.40 -27.88 11.89
C ASP A 472 -20.25 -29.07 11.39
N ASP A 473 -20.61 -29.05 10.11
CA ASP A 473 -21.44 -30.06 9.44
C ASP A 473 -20.61 -30.96 8.52
N PHE A 474 -19.63 -31.66 9.08
CA PHE A 474 -18.84 -32.62 8.30
C PHE A 474 -19.75 -33.75 7.76
N PRO A 475 -19.83 -34.00 6.44
CA PRO A 475 -20.73 -34.98 5.85
C PRO A 475 -20.20 -36.42 6.02
N SER A 476 -20.01 -36.84 7.27
CA SER A 476 -19.48 -38.14 7.67
C SER A 476 -20.25 -39.32 7.07
N ARG A 477 -21.59 -39.24 7.02
CA ARG A 477 -22.42 -40.32 6.46
C ARG A 477 -22.27 -40.46 4.94
N LEU A 478 -22.20 -39.34 4.20
CA LEU A 478 -22.09 -39.36 2.73
C LEU A 478 -20.80 -40.02 2.26
N LEU A 479 -19.69 -39.75 2.96
CA LEU A 479 -18.38 -40.37 2.66
C LEU A 479 -18.35 -41.88 2.99
N MET A 480 -19.20 -42.34 3.92
CA MET A 480 -19.27 -43.75 4.33
C MET A 480 -20.21 -44.60 3.46
N THR A 481 -21.22 -44.01 2.82
CA THR A 481 -22.28 -44.75 2.10
C THR A 481 -22.20 -44.68 0.59
N SER A 482 -21.40 -43.79 0.01
CA SER A 482 -21.32 -43.62 -1.45
C SER A 482 -20.19 -44.47 -2.05
N PRO A 483 -20.42 -45.21 -3.16
CA PRO A 483 -19.35 -45.89 -3.86
C PRO A 483 -18.31 -44.88 -4.39
N PRO A 484 -17.03 -45.30 -4.56
CA PRO A 484 -15.91 -44.44 -4.98
C PRO A 484 -16.06 -43.76 -6.35
N MET A 485 -17.16 -44.05 -7.07
CA MET A 485 -17.53 -43.45 -8.35
C MET A 485 -18.41 -42.20 -8.25
N THR A 486 -18.86 -41.81 -7.06
CA THR A 486 -19.55 -40.51 -6.90
C THR A 486 -18.55 -39.36 -6.93
N SER A 487 -18.96 -38.24 -7.53
CA SER A 487 -18.20 -37.02 -7.85
C SER A 487 -17.52 -36.29 -6.67
N HIS A 488 -17.48 -36.87 -5.48
CA HIS A 488 -16.78 -36.31 -4.34
C HIS A 488 -15.29 -36.69 -4.40
N ALA A 489 -14.48 -35.78 -4.95
CA ALA A 489 -13.01 -35.88 -4.98
C ALA A 489 -12.38 -36.23 -3.62
N LEU A 490 -13.05 -35.90 -2.52
CA LEU A 490 -12.64 -36.20 -1.14
C LEU A 490 -12.52 -37.70 -0.83
N VAL A 491 -13.39 -38.56 -1.40
CA VAL A 491 -13.39 -40.01 -1.13
C VAL A 491 -12.09 -40.68 -1.59
N ARG A 492 -11.38 -40.06 -2.55
CA ARG A 492 -10.13 -40.58 -3.11
C ARG A 492 -8.92 -40.30 -2.23
N PHE A 493 -8.99 -39.36 -1.28
CA PHE A 493 -7.81 -39.03 -0.48
C PHE A 493 -7.65 -40.03 0.68
N PRO A 494 -6.46 -40.64 0.85
CA PRO A 494 -6.17 -41.59 1.92
C PRO A 494 -6.57 -41.13 3.33
N LYS A 495 -6.59 -39.81 3.58
CA LYS A 495 -7.00 -39.22 4.86
C LYS A 495 -8.48 -39.42 5.23
N PHE A 496 -9.34 -39.72 4.26
CA PHE A 496 -10.78 -39.97 4.47
C PHE A 496 -11.14 -41.46 4.46
N GLN A 497 -10.16 -42.37 4.42
CA GLN A 497 -10.37 -43.80 4.25
C GLN A 497 -10.00 -44.61 5.50
N GLY A 498 -10.73 -45.71 5.74
CA GLY A 498 -10.38 -46.73 6.74
C GLY A 498 -10.11 -46.16 8.14
N GLU A 499 -9.04 -46.63 8.78
CA GLU A 499 -8.63 -46.17 10.12
C GLU A 499 -8.18 -44.70 10.15
N ASN A 500 -7.69 -44.16 9.04
CA ASN A 500 -7.24 -42.76 8.96
C ASN A 500 -8.40 -41.80 9.21
N PHE A 501 -9.60 -42.15 8.76
CA PHE A 501 -10.81 -41.38 9.01
C PHE A 501 -11.06 -41.16 10.51
N TYR A 502 -11.02 -42.23 11.31
CA TYR A 502 -11.31 -42.14 12.75
C TYR A 502 -10.22 -41.39 13.51
N LYS A 503 -8.94 -41.59 13.13
CA LYS A 503 -7.82 -40.84 13.69
C LYS A 503 -7.93 -39.34 13.39
N ASN A 504 -8.23 -38.99 12.15
CA ASN A 504 -8.39 -37.59 11.74
C ASN A 504 -9.65 -36.95 12.34
N LYS A 505 -10.74 -37.72 12.54
CA LYS A 505 -11.95 -37.25 13.21
C LYS A 505 -11.70 -36.86 14.67
N ALA A 506 -10.84 -37.58 15.40
CA ALA A 506 -10.50 -37.24 16.78
C ALA A 506 -9.89 -35.83 16.90
N ILE A 507 -9.08 -35.42 15.91
CA ILE A 507 -8.51 -34.07 15.83
C ILE A 507 -9.62 -33.03 15.71
N VAL A 508 -10.60 -33.28 14.84
CA VAL A 508 -11.76 -32.39 14.67
C VAL A 508 -12.57 -32.29 15.96
N ASP A 509 -12.77 -33.41 16.66
CA ASP A 509 -13.51 -33.45 17.91
C ASP A 509 -12.82 -32.63 19.02
N GLU A 510 -11.47 -32.59 19.08
CA GLU A 510 -10.74 -31.70 20.00
C GLU A 510 -10.84 -30.22 19.61
N ILE A 511 -10.65 -29.87 18.34
CA ILE A 511 -10.82 -28.48 17.88
C ILE A 511 -12.26 -28.00 18.11
N LYS A 512 -13.25 -28.89 18.00
CA LYS A 512 -14.66 -28.58 18.27
C LYS A 512 -14.91 -28.23 19.74
N LYS A 513 -14.22 -28.87 20.68
CA LYS A 513 -14.31 -28.50 22.11
C LYS A 513 -13.80 -27.07 22.32
N LEU A 514 -12.69 -26.72 21.69
CA LEU A 514 -12.13 -25.37 21.75
C LEU A 514 -13.08 -24.33 21.14
N ALA A 515 -13.63 -24.61 19.96
CA ALA A 515 -14.61 -23.75 19.30
C ALA A 515 -15.86 -23.53 20.18
N THR A 516 -16.39 -24.61 20.79
CA THR A 516 -17.54 -24.55 21.70
C THR A 516 -17.24 -23.71 22.93
N LYS A 517 -16.07 -23.89 23.55
CA LYS A 517 -15.63 -23.11 24.72
C LYS A 517 -15.53 -21.62 24.41
N LYS A 518 -15.10 -21.27 23.19
CA LYS A 518 -14.91 -19.89 22.74
C LYS A 518 -16.19 -19.23 22.21
N GLY A 519 -17.20 -20.03 21.84
CA GLY A 519 -18.46 -19.53 21.28
C GLY A 519 -18.36 -19.15 19.80
N CYS A 520 -17.50 -19.82 19.03
CA CYS A 520 -17.32 -19.62 17.59
C CYS A 520 -17.37 -20.96 16.84
N SER A 521 -17.38 -20.94 15.50
CA SER A 521 -17.39 -22.18 14.71
C SER A 521 -16.01 -22.83 14.62
N ILE A 522 -15.97 -24.12 14.25
CA ILE A 522 -14.71 -24.84 14.02
C ILE A 522 -13.89 -24.16 12.91
N ALA A 523 -14.57 -23.71 11.85
CA ALA A 523 -13.93 -23.02 10.73
C ALA A 523 -13.27 -21.71 11.17
N GLN A 524 -13.93 -20.96 12.07
CA GLN A 524 -13.38 -19.72 12.60
C GLN A 524 -12.12 -19.94 13.44
N ILE A 525 -12.09 -20.96 14.32
CA ILE A 525 -10.87 -21.33 15.06
C ILE A 525 -9.73 -21.70 14.10
N ALA A 526 -10.02 -22.55 13.11
CA ALA A 526 -9.02 -23.01 12.16
C ALA A 526 -8.39 -21.86 11.36
N LEU A 527 -9.23 -20.96 10.83
CA LEU A 527 -8.78 -19.79 10.07
C LEU A 527 -8.01 -18.80 10.94
N ALA A 528 -8.49 -18.52 12.16
CA ALA A 528 -7.81 -17.64 13.11
C ALA A 528 -6.45 -18.19 13.52
N TRP A 529 -6.33 -19.51 13.71
CA TRP A 529 -5.06 -20.16 14.05
C TRP A 529 -4.05 -20.05 12.92
N VAL A 530 -4.44 -20.33 11.67
CA VAL A 530 -3.54 -20.17 10.52
C VAL A 530 -3.13 -18.70 10.34
N ALA A 531 -4.06 -17.75 10.51
CA ALA A 531 -3.76 -16.32 10.44
C ALA A 531 -2.80 -15.86 11.57
N ALA A 532 -2.90 -16.45 12.76
CA ALA A 532 -1.98 -16.18 13.88
C ALA A 532 -0.53 -16.62 13.59
N GLN A 533 -0.33 -17.52 12.63
CA GLN A 533 1.01 -17.88 12.15
C GLN A 533 1.60 -16.84 11.18
N GLY A 534 0.82 -15.81 10.80
CA GLY A 534 1.19 -14.79 9.83
C GLY A 534 1.01 -15.24 8.38
N LEU A 535 0.04 -16.11 8.11
CA LEU A 535 -0.23 -16.69 6.79
C LEU A 535 -1.58 -16.19 6.24
N ILE A 536 -1.65 -15.92 4.93
CA ILE A 536 -2.87 -15.46 4.24
C ILE A 536 -3.72 -16.68 3.88
N THR A 537 -4.86 -16.88 4.55
CA THR A 537 -5.79 -17.98 4.25
C THR A 537 -6.71 -17.64 3.07
N ILE A 538 -6.99 -18.61 2.20
CA ILE A 538 -7.96 -18.46 1.08
C ILE A 538 -9.02 -19.57 1.10
N PRO A 539 -9.90 -19.63 2.12
CA PRO A 539 -10.97 -20.63 2.16
C PRO A 539 -11.91 -20.49 0.96
N GLY A 540 -12.25 -21.62 0.35
CA GLY A 540 -13.23 -21.69 -0.74
C GLY A 540 -14.63 -21.99 -0.24
N THR A 541 -15.64 -21.39 -0.87
CA THR A 541 -17.06 -21.66 -0.58
C THR A 541 -17.94 -21.26 -1.76
N THR A 542 -19.09 -21.92 -1.90
CA THR A 542 -20.16 -21.56 -2.85
C THR A 542 -21.33 -20.85 -2.18
N LYS A 543 -21.35 -20.76 -0.84
CA LYS A 543 -22.47 -20.21 -0.06
C LYS A 543 -22.06 -18.89 0.59
N ALA A 544 -22.89 -17.86 0.43
CA ALA A 544 -22.70 -16.54 1.04
C ALA A 544 -22.62 -16.61 2.58
N SER A 545 -23.44 -17.43 3.24
CA SER A 545 -23.40 -17.60 4.69
C SER A 545 -22.08 -18.19 5.21
N ARG A 546 -21.52 -19.17 4.48
CA ARG A 546 -20.21 -19.75 4.81
C ARG A 546 -19.07 -18.77 4.54
N LEU A 547 -19.23 -17.88 3.55
CA LEU A 547 -18.26 -16.81 3.31
C LEU A 547 -18.24 -15.81 4.47
N GLU A 548 -19.41 -15.42 4.97
CA GLU A 548 -19.55 -14.54 6.14
C GLU A 548 -19.03 -15.19 7.42
N GLU A 549 -19.29 -16.48 7.63
CA GLU A 549 -18.69 -17.29 8.69
C GLU A 549 -17.16 -17.29 8.61
N ASN A 550 -16.60 -17.56 7.42
CA ASN A 550 -15.15 -17.54 7.21
C ASN A 550 -14.59 -16.14 7.47
N TRP A 551 -15.24 -15.10 6.93
CA TRP A 551 -14.78 -13.71 7.06
C TRP A 551 -14.69 -13.26 8.51
N THR A 552 -15.69 -13.58 9.33
CA THR A 552 -15.75 -13.23 10.75
C THR A 552 -14.71 -13.95 11.61
N SER A 553 -14.01 -14.97 11.08
CA SER A 553 -12.85 -15.59 11.77
C SER A 553 -11.75 -14.58 12.13
N ARG A 554 -11.65 -13.48 11.39
CA ARG A 554 -10.68 -12.40 11.62
C ARG A 554 -10.91 -11.60 12.91
N ASP A 555 -12.09 -11.75 13.49
CA ASP A 555 -12.47 -11.13 14.76
C ASP A 555 -12.31 -12.10 15.95
N VAL A 556 -11.83 -13.33 15.69
CA VAL A 556 -11.55 -14.34 16.72
C VAL A 556 -10.12 -14.19 17.24
N GLU A 557 -9.99 -13.70 18.47
CA GLU A 557 -8.69 -13.55 19.14
C GLU A 557 -8.33 -14.81 19.92
N LEU A 558 -7.28 -15.52 19.50
CA LEU A 558 -6.76 -16.69 20.22
C LEU A 558 -5.75 -16.25 21.29
N THR A 559 -5.98 -16.65 22.54
CA THR A 559 -5.05 -16.45 23.65
C THR A 559 -3.83 -17.35 23.52
N GLU A 560 -2.74 -17.01 24.21
CA GLU A 560 -1.52 -17.82 24.22
C GLU A 560 -1.78 -19.25 24.72
N GLU A 561 -2.68 -19.42 25.68
CA GLU A 561 -3.09 -20.72 26.20
C GLU A 561 -3.82 -21.54 25.13
N GLU A 562 -4.75 -20.94 24.39
CA GLU A 562 -5.48 -21.62 23.32
C GLU A 562 -4.58 -21.94 22.12
N LEU A 563 -3.63 -21.05 21.78
CA LEU A 563 -2.62 -21.33 20.74
C LEU A 563 -1.76 -22.53 21.12
N ARG A 564 -1.36 -22.65 22.40
CA ARG A 564 -0.64 -23.82 22.91
C ARG A 564 -1.51 -25.06 22.90
N GLU A 565 -2.79 -24.95 23.26
CA GLU A 565 -3.74 -26.07 23.22
C GLU A 565 -3.87 -26.62 21.79
N ILE A 566 -4.03 -25.75 20.79
CA ILE A 566 -4.05 -26.14 19.37
C ILE A 566 -2.72 -26.78 18.96
N GLN A 567 -1.58 -26.20 19.36
CA GLN A 567 -0.27 -26.77 19.06
C GLN A 567 -0.12 -28.20 19.61
N VAL A 568 -0.56 -28.45 20.84
CA VAL A 568 -0.55 -29.79 21.44
C VAL A 568 -1.43 -30.76 20.66
N ILE A 569 -2.64 -30.33 20.25
CA ILE A 569 -3.53 -31.14 19.41
C ILE A 569 -2.83 -31.51 18.09
N VAL A 570 -2.20 -30.52 17.43
CA VAL A 570 -1.51 -30.69 16.15
C VAL A 570 -0.27 -31.60 16.26
N GLU A 571 0.52 -31.48 17.33
CA GLU A 571 1.69 -32.33 17.56
C GLU A 571 1.31 -33.77 17.90
N ALA A 572 0.24 -33.95 18.69
CA ALA A 572 -0.30 -35.27 19.03
C ALA A 572 -0.98 -35.95 17.84
N ALA A 573 -1.58 -35.16 16.94
CA ALA A 573 -2.43 -35.62 15.85
C ALA A 573 -1.75 -36.53 14.82
N LYS A 574 -0.44 -36.36 14.56
CA LYS A 574 0.31 -36.99 13.45
C LYS A 574 -0.61 -37.43 12.28
N PRO A 575 -1.22 -36.46 11.56
CA PRO A 575 -2.26 -36.73 10.58
C PRO A 575 -1.88 -37.87 9.64
N VAL A 576 -2.78 -38.85 9.45
CA VAL A 576 -2.47 -40.07 8.68
C VAL A 576 -3.19 -40.06 7.34
N GLY A 577 -2.47 -40.45 6.29
CA GLY A 577 -2.96 -40.52 4.91
C GLY A 577 -2.51 -39.33 4.07
N GLU A 578 -1.84 -39.62 2.95
CA GLU A 578 -1.34 -38.62 2.00
C GLU A 578 -2.45 -37.82 1.32
N ARG A 579 -2.08 -36.67 0.73
CA ARG A 579 -3.00 -35.85 -0.07
C ARG A 579 -3.44 -36.57 -1.35
N PHE A 580 -2.57 -37.36 -1.96
CA PHE A 580 -2.87 -38.15 -3.15
C PHE A 580 -2.71 -39.63 -2.84
N SER A 581 -3.50 -40.49 -3.50
CA SER A 581 -3.16 -41.91 -3.56
C SER A 581 -1.78 -42.07 -4.18
N ALA A 582 -0.99 -43.06 -3.74
CA ALA A 582 0.24 -43.42 -4.43
C ALA A 582 -0.09 -43.62 -5.92
N ILE A 583 0.68 -42.98 -6.79
CA ILE A 583 0.55 -43.19 -8.23
C ILE A 583 0.95 -44.65 -8.47
N SER A 584 -0.03 -45.50 -8.74
CA SER A 584 0.18 -46.86 -9.23
C SER A 584 0.60 -46.83 -10.69
#